data_AF-A0A7V2XK02-F1
#
_entry.id   AF-A0A7V2XK02-F1
#
_cell.length_a   1.000
_cell.length_b   1.000
_cell.length_c   1.000
_cell.angle_alpha   90.00
_cell.angle_beta   90.00
_cell.angle_gamma   90.00
#
_symmetry.space_group_name_H-M   'P 1'
#
loop_
_entity.id
_entity.type
_entity.pdbx_description
1 polymer ?
#
loop_
_entity_poly.entity_id
_entity_poly.type
_entity_poly.pdbx_seq_one_letter_code
_entity_poly.pdbx_strand_id
1 'polypeptide(L)' 'MLNVFTLANGRLFQEEIESLEELARFKPIWVDLESPTPEERRWVRQHFGLSIPEDAMDEDIEESARFFEED' A
#
# COMPACT_ATOMS: atom_id res chain seq x y z
N MET A 1 5.07 -0.50 8.87
CA MET A 1 4.05 0.48 9.25
C MET A 1 3.22 0.81 8.04
N LEU A 2 1.91 0.61 8.17
CA LEU A 2 0.89 0.92 7.17
C LEU A 2 0.28 2.29 7.47
N ASN A 3 0.45 3.26 6.57
CA ASN A 3 -0.22 4.55 6.62
C ASN A 3 -1.31 4.60 5.55
N VAL A 4 -2.51 5.05 5.89
CA VAL A 4 -3.66 5.07 4.98
C VAL A 4 -4.24 6.47 4.90
N PHE A 5 -4.47 6.96 3.68
CA PHE A 5 -4.96 8.32 3.45
C PHE A 5 -6.22 8.35 2.61
N THR A 6 -7.24 9.05 3.11
CA THR A 6 -8.50 9.35 2.41
C THR A 6 -8.54 10.81 1.97
N LEU A 7 -9.53 11.15 1.14
CA LEU A 7 -9.78 12.54 0.73
C LEU A 7 -10.93 13.14 1.53
N ALA A 8 -10.65 14.20 2.27
CA ALA A 8 -11.64 15.02 2.93
C ALA A 8 -11.54 16.47 2.41
N ASN A 9 -12.57 16.93 1.69
CA ASN A 9 -12.63 18.28 1.12
C ASN A 9 -11.39 18.66 0.28
N GLY A 10 -10.94 17.74 -0.58
CA GLY A 10 -9.77 17.98 -1.44
C GLY A 10 -8.42 17.84 -0.73
N ARG A 11 -8.38 17.42 0.54
CA ARG A 11 -7.15 17.27 1.33
C ARG A 11 -6.97 15.83 1.78
N LEU A 12 -5.72 15.39 1.82
CA LEU A 12 -5.35 14.12 2.43
C LEU A 12 -5.65 14.16 3.93
N PHE A 13 -6.37 13.15 4.40
CA PHE A 13 -6.60 12.87 5.81
C PHE A 13 -6.04 11.49 6.11
N GLN A 14 -5.23 11.38 7.17
CA GLN A 14 -4.64 10.11 7.58
C GLN A 14 -5.62 9.37 8.48
N GLU A 15 -5.91 8.12 8.12
CA GLU A 15 -6.69 7.20 8.94
C GLU A 15 -5.75 6.33 9.77
N GLU A 16 -6.11 6.11 11.03
CA GLU A 16 -5.45 5.13 11.88
C GLU A 16 -6.11 3.76 11.62
N ILE A 17 -5.32 2.76 11.25
CA ILE A 17 -5.81 1.43 10.88
C ILE A 17 -5.16 0.40 11.79
N GLU A 18 -5.97 -0.26 12.62
CA GLU A 18 -5.51 -1.31 13.53
C GLU A 18 -5.90 -2.72 13.07
N SER A 19 -6.77 -2.83 12.05
CA SER A 19 -7.27 -4.13 11.55
C SER A 19 -7.68 -4.10 10.07
N LEU A 20 -7.81 -5.28 9.46
CA LEU A 20 -8.31 -5.44 8.10
C LEU A 20 -9.77 -4.99 7.97
N GLU A 21 -10.61 -5.27 8.97
CA GLU A 21 -12.02 -4.88 9.00
C GLU A 21 -12.18 -3.36 9.06
N GLU A 22 -11.25 -2.66 9.70
CA GLU A 22 -11.21 -1.20 9.72
C GLU A 22 -10.78 -0.64 8.38
N LEU A 23 -9.69 -1.16 7.79
CA LEU A 23 -9.25 -0.79 6.45
C LEU A 23 -10.38 -0.86 5.43
N ALA A 24 -11.19 -1.93 5.50
CA ALA A 24 -12.31 -2.15 4.59
C ALA A 24 -13.46 -1.13 4.67
N ARG A 25 -13.47 -0.27 5.70
CA ARG A 25 -14.48 0.81 5.86
C ARG A 25 -14.11 2.06 5.08
N PHE A 26 -12.84 2.21 4.71
CA PHE A 26 -12.33 3.40 4.07
C PHE A 26 -12.22 3.22 2.55
N LYS A 27 -12.15 4.35 1.84
CA LYS A 27 -11.81 4.40 0.41
C LYS A 27 -10.54 5.23 0.25
N PRO A 28 -9.39 4.66 0.61
CA PRO A 28 -8.14 5.40 0.55
C PRO A 28 -7.76 5.68 -0.90
N ILE A 29 -7.06 6.80 -1.08
CA ILE A 29 -6.46 7.15 -2.36
C ILE A 29 -4.94 6.95 -2.36
N TRP A 30 -4.36 6.81 -1.17
CA TRP A 30 -2.94 6.53 -0.98
C TRP A 30 -2.77 5.63 0.23
N VAL A 31 -2.00 4.57 0.03
CA VAL A 31 -1.53 3.67 1.08
C VAL A 31 -0.01 3.68 0.99
N ASP A 32 0.63 3.96 2.12
CA ASP A 32 2.09 4.03 2.24
C ASP A 32 2.59 2.93 3.18
N LEU A 33 3.65 2.27 2.77
CA LEU A 33 4.23 1.11 3.45
C LEU A 33 5.69 1.40 3.80
N GLU A 34 5.93 1.70 5.07
CA GLU A 34 7.27 1.92 5.59
C GLU A 34 7.70 0.72 6.43
N SER A 35 8.66 -0.08 5.96
CA SER A 35 9.08 -1.33 6.63
C SER A 35 7.89 -2.18 7.12
N PRO A 36 6.95 -2.56 6.24
CA PRO A 36 5.70 -3.18 6.66
C PRO A 36 5.92 -4.58 7.23
N THR A 37 5.12 -4.92 8.23
CA THR A 37 5.05 -6.29 8.73
C THR A 37 4.48 -7.21 7.64
N PRO A 38 4.72 -8.54 7.72
CA PRO A 38 4.09 -9.48 6.80
C PRO A 38 2.55 -9.44 6.85
N GLU A 39 1.96 -9.04 7.97
CA GLU A 39 0.52 -8.90 8.13
C GLU A 39 -0.03 -7.68 7.37
N GLU A 40 0.60 -6.52 7.52
CA GLU A 40 0.23 -5.30 6.78
C GLU A 40 0.28 -5.54 5.26
N ARG A 41 1.30 -6.25 4.75
CA ARG A 41 1.39 -6.65 3.33
C ARG A 41 0.24 -7.57 2.91
N ARG A 42 -0.17 -8.50 3.77
CA ARG A 42 -1.33 -9.37 3.49
C ARG A 42 -2.62 -8.58 3.42
N TRP A 43 -2.81 -7.57 4.27
CA TRP A 43 -3.99 -6.71 4.20
C TRP A 43 -4.08 -5.99 2.86
N VAL A 44 -2.98 -5.42 2.36
CA VAL A 44 -2.95 -4.78 1.04
C VAL A 44 -3.34 -5.76 -0.07
N ARG A 45 -2.76 -6.97 -0.06
CA ARG A 45 -3.08 -8.00 -1.03
C ARG A 45 -4.53 -8.45 -0.99
N GLN A 46 -5.08 -8.67 0.20
CA GLN A 46 -6.45 -9.14 0.38
C GLN A 46 -7.48 -8.07 0.05
N HIS A 47 -7.21 -6.81 0.41
CA HIS A 47 -8.16 -5.73 0.26
C HIS A 47 -8.13 -5.08 -1.12
N PHE A 48 -6.93 -4.87 -1.69
CA PHE A 48 -6.76 -4.18 -2.98
C PHE A 48 -6.38 -5.11 -4.14
N GLY A 49 -6.09 -6.39 -3.87
CA GLY A 49 -5.65 -7.33 -4.91
C GLY A 49 -4.23 -7.08 -5.42
N LEU A 50 -3.48 -6.17 -4.79
CA LEU A 50 -2.12 -5.80 -5.19
C LEU A 50 -1.09 -6.68 -4.49
N SER A 51 -0.24 -7.34 -5.27
CA SER A 51 0.93 -8.04 -4.74
C SER A 51 2.11 -7.08 -4.76
N ILE A 52 2.71 -6.82 -3.59
CA ILE A 52 3.89 -5.97 -3.49
C ILE A 52 5.11 -6.89 -3.38
N PRO A 53 6.05 -6.83 -4.34
CA PRO A 53 7.27 -7.64 -4.30
C PRO A 53 8.08 -7.37 -3.02
N GLU A 54 8.78 -8.37 -2.50
CA GLU A 54 9.62 -8.21 -1.30
C GLU A 54 10.87 -7.37 -1.60
N ASP A 55 11.31 -7.43 -2.85
CA ASP A 55 12.44 -6.75 -3.50
C ASP A 55 12.01 -5.47 -4.23
N ALA A 56 10.80 -4.94 -3.99
CA ALA A 56 10.33 -3.71 -4.65
C ALA A 56 11.22 -2.47 -4.38
N MET A 57 12.13 -2.54 -3.42
CA MET A 57 13.13 -1.51 -3.10
C MET A 57 14.56 -1.95 -3.40
N ASP A 58 14.78 -3.04 -4.13
CA ASP A 58 16.11 -3.53 -4.46
C ASP A 58 16.88 -2.51 -5.33
N GLU A 59 18.20 -2.65 -5.33
CA GLU A 59 19.14 -1.70 -5.92
C GLU A 59 19.23 -1.78 -7.46
N ASP A 60 18.41 -2.63 -8.09
CA ASP A 60 18.38 -2.78 -9.54
C ASP A 60 18.06 -1.43 -10.20
N ILE A 61 19.00 -0.96 -11.01
CA ILE A 61 18.94 0.36 -11.65
C ILE A 61 18.41 0.29 -13.07
N GLU A 62 18.30 -0.91 -13.62
CA GLU A 62 17.81 -1.18 -14.96
C GLU A 62 16.38 -0.69 -15.14
N GLU A 63 16.11 -0.02 -16.27
CA GLU A 63 14.79 0.52 -16.57
C GLU A 63 13.70 -0.56 -16.51
N SER A 64 13.99 -1.76 -17.00
CA SER A 64 13.06 -2.90 -16.99
C SER A 64 12.74 -3.43 -15.59
N ALA A 65 13.61 -3.20 -14.60
CA ALA A 65 13.35 -3.56 -13.21
C ALA A 65 12.51 -2.48 -12.48
N ARG A 66 12.46 -1.26 -13.03
CA ARG A 66 11.83 -0.10 -12.38
C ARG A 66 10.51 0.35 -13.04
N PHE A 67 10.35 0.10 -14.34
CA PHE A 67 9.20 0.51 -15.12
C PHE A 67 8.72 -0.65 -15.99
N PHE A 68 7.64 -1.29 -15.54
CA PHE A 68 6.96 -2.36 -16.25
C PHE A 68 5.47 -2.34 -15.93
N GLU A 69 4.67 -2.99 -16.78
CA GLU A 69 3.26 -3.26 -16.54
C GLU A 69 3.12 -4.78 -16.38
N GLU A 70 2.53 -5.23 -15.28
CA GLU A 70 2.17 -6.64 -15.10
C GLU A 70 0.90 -6.93 -15.92
N ASP A 71 0.88 -8.06 -16.64
CA ASP A 71 -0.28 -8.53 -17.43
C ASP A 71 -1.52 -8.86 -16.58
#